data_AF-A0A662G533-F1
#
_entry.id   AF-A0A662G533-F1
#
_cell.length_a   1.000
_cell.length_b   1.000
_cell.length_c   1.000
_cell.angle_alpha   90.00
_cell.angle_beta   90.00
_cell.angle_gamma   90.00
#
_symmetry.space_group_name_H-M   'P 1'
#
loop_
_entity.id
_entity.type
_entity.pdbx_description
1 polymer ?
#
loop_
_entity_poly.entity_id
_entity_poly.type
_entity_poly.pdbx_seq_one_letter_code
_entity_poly.pdbx_strand_id
1 'polypeptide(L)'
;MTICLVVYDISNDRMRMKLADNLKSLGLARIQRSAFAGRINSSKLKDLYRICRKYVDDPRNIIHIFTLCGYDWSRRKVFGREIYDEENVVIF
;
A
#
# COMPACT_ATOMS: atom_id res chain seq x y z
N MET A 1 -15.08 9.23 1.28
CA MET A 1 -13.61 9.28 1.17
C MET A 1 -13.10 7.86 0.99
N THR A 2 -12.31 7.58 -0.05
CA THR A 2 -11.80 6.22 -0.34
C THR A 2 -10.35 6.11 0.12
N ILE A 3 -10.06 5.08 0.89
CA ILE A 3 -8.73 4.70 1.35
C ILE A 3 -8.31 3.46 0.59
N CYS A 4 -7.10 3.46 0.05
CA CYS A 4 -6.51 2.30 -0.59
C CYS A 4 -5.61 1.60 0.42
N LEU A 5 -5.80 0.29 0.60
CA LEU A 5 -4.90 -0.58 1.32
C LEU A 5 -4.25 -1.53 0.32
N VAL A 6 -2.91 -1.53 0.29
CA VAL A 6 -2.09 -2.42 -0.52
C VAL A 6 -1.37 -3.37 0.41
N VAL A 7 -1.56 -4.68 0.22
CA VAL A 7 -0.86 -5.74 0.94
C VAL A 7 -0.13 -6.59 -0.08
N TYR A 8 1.13 -6.93 0.18
CA TYR A 8 1.91 -7.71 -0.77
C TYR A 8 2.73 -8.80 -0.10
N ASP A 9 3.02 -9.85 -0.85
CA ASP A 9 4.01 -10.86 -0.52
C ASP A 9 4.99 -10.99 -1.70
N ILE A 10 6.23 -10.58 -1.46
CA ILE A 10 7.31 -10.53 -2.46
C ILE A 10 8.61 -10.94 -1.77
N SER A 11 9.09 -12.14 -2.11
CA SER A 11 10.29 -12.73 -1.52
C SER A 11 11.57 -12.01 -1.95
N ASN A 12 11.62 -11.48 -3.19
CA ASN A 12 12.78 -10.76 -3.68
C ASN A 12 12.88 -9.36 -3.02
N ASP A 13 13.89 -9.17 -2.19
CA ASP A 13 14.12 -7.93 -1.43
C ASP A 13 14.22 -6.69 -2.30
N ARG A 14 14.91 -6.79 -3.45
CA ARG A 14 15.11 -5.68 -4.38
C ARG A 14 13.79 -5.26 -5.03
N MET A 15 12.96 -6.22 -5.42
CA MET A 15 11.63 -5.95 -5.96
C MET A 15 10.71 -5.37 -4.90
N ARG A 16 10.76 -5.91 -3.68
CA ARG A 16 9.96 -5.42 -2.55
C ARG A 16 10.27 -3.97 -2.20
N MET A 17 11.56 -3.60 -2.17
CA MET A 17 11.98 -2.21 -1.98
C MET A 17 11.48 -1.30 -3.11
N LYS A 18 11.67 -1.72 -4.36
CA LYS A 18 11.17 -0.95 -5.52
C LYS A 18 9.66 -0.75 -5.50
N LEU A 19 8.89 -1.77 -5.14
CA LEU A 19 7.43 -1.63 -5.01
C LEU A 19 7.10 -0.61 -3.92
N ALA A 20 7.75 -0.73 -2.75
CA ALA A 20 7.55 0.22 -1.67
C ALA A 20 7.82 1.68 -2.06
N ASP A 21 8.92 1.95 -2.78
CA ASP A 21 9.24 3.30 -3.24
C ASP A 21 8.18 3.85 -4.21
N ASN A 22 7.65 3.00 -5.08
CA ASN A 22 6.52 3.36 -5.96
C ASN A 22 5.22 3.63 -5.17
N LEU A 23 4.96 2.88 -4.10
CA LEU A 23 3.78 3.12 -3.26
C LEU A 23 3.91 4.45 -2.48
N LYS A 24 5.11 4.77 -1.98
CA LYS A 24 5.41 6.07 -1.38
C LYS A 24 5.23 7.22 -2.36
N SER A 25 5.71 7.10 -3.60
CA SER A 25 5.57 8.16 -4.61
C SER A 25 4.12 8.42 -5.03
N LEU A 26 3.24 7.43 -4.89
CA LEU A 26 1.80 7.61 -5.05
C LEU A 26 1.14 8.38 -3.88
N GLY A 27 1.86 8.57 -2.77
CA GLY A 27 1.38 9.19 -1.54
C GLY A 27 0.72 8.20 -0.56
N LEU A 28 1.03 6.91 -0.69
CA LEU A 28 0.62 5.91 0.31
C LEU A 28 1.67 5.85 1.42
N ALA A 29 1.20 5.79 2.67
CA ALA A 29 2.05 5.61 3.83
C ALA A 29 2.27 4.13 4.10
N ARG A 30 3.48 3.76 4.51
CA ARG A 30 3.74 2.41 5.02
C ARG A 30 2.97 2.25 6.33
N ILE A 31 2.38 1.08 6.55
CA ILE A 31 1.74 0.72 7.83
C ILE A 31 2.34 -0.57 8.43
N GLN A 32 2.86 -1.46 7.57
CA GLN A 32 3.62 -2.66 7.94
C GLN A 32 4.75 -2.92 6.93
N ARG A 33 5.62 -3.90 7.21
CA ARG A 33 6.72 -4.30 6.32
C ARG A 33 6.24 -4.57 4.88
N SER A 34 5.07 -5.18 4.76
CA SER A 34 4.47 -5.53 3.48
C SER A 34 3.06 -4.97 3.26
N ALA A 35 2.76 -3.83 3.89
CA ALA A 35 1.48 -3.16 3.67
C ALA A 35 1.60 -1.63 3.68
N PHE A 36 0.80 -0.99 2.82
CA PHE A 36 0.69 0.45 2.66
C PHE A 36 -0.77 0.87 2.64
N ALA A 37 -1.07 2.05 3.18
CA ALA A 37 -2.39 2.64 3.08
C ALA A 37 -2.36 4.14 2.87
N GLY A 38 -3.38 4.69 2.22
CA GLY A 38 -3.47 6.12 1.97
C GLY A 38 -4.70 6.51 1.18
N ARG A 39 -4.95 7.81 1.12
CA ARG A 39 -5.98 8.36 0.24
C ARG A 39 -5.48 8.32 -1.20
N ILE A 40 -6.34 7.87 -2.11
CA ILE A 40 -6.01 7.79 -3.52
C ILE A 40 -7.19 8.29 -4.36
N ASN A 41 -6.89 9.04 -5.42
CA ASN A 41 -7.90 9.41 -6.41
C ASN A 41 -7.96 8.37 -7.54
N SER A 42 -8.97 8.46 -8.40
CA SER A 42 -9.20 7.49 -9.48
C SER A 42 -8.03 7.39 -10.47
N SER A 43 -7.33 8.49 -10.76
CA SER A 43 -6.16 8.49 -11.65
C SER A 43 -4.99 7.72 -11.02
N LYS A 44 -4.61 8.08 -9.79
CA LYS A 44 -3.53 7.40 -9.06
C LYS A 44 -3.84 5.93 -8.81
N LEU A 45 -5.12 5.56 -8.65
CA LEU A 45 -5.53 4.16 -8.52
C LEU A 45 -5.28 3.37 -9.82
N LYS A 46 -5.54 3.95 -10.99
CA LYS A 46 -5.18 3.33 -12.28
C LYS A 46 -3.66 3.17 -12.42
N ASP A 47 -2.89 4.16 -12.00
CA ASP A 47 -1.43 4.08 -11.98
C ASP A 47 -0.93 2.98 -11.04
N LEU A 48 -1.51 2.87 -9.84
CA LEU A 48 -1.23 1.81 -8.89
C LEU A 48 -1.42 0.43 -9.54
N TYR A 49 -2.56 0.20 -10.21
CA TYR A 49 -2.82 -1.07 -10.90
C TYR A 49 -1.79 -1.37 -11.99
N ARG A 50 -1.37 -0.35 -12.75
CA ARG A 50 -0.33 -0.50 -13.78
C ARG A 50 1.04 -0.80 -13.17
N ILE A 51 1.38 -0.19 -12.03
CA ILE A 51 2.62 -0.45 -11.30
C ILE A 51 2.61 -1.88 -10.79
N CYS A 52 1.59 -2.30 -10.04
CA CYS A 52 1.49 -3.62 -9.43
C CYS A 52 1.58 -4.76 -10.47
N ARG A 53 0.98 -4.58 -11.66
CA ARG A 53 1.09 -5.55 -12.75
C ARG A 53 2.52 -5.89 -13.15
N LYS A 54 3.49 -4.98 -12.98
CA LYS A 54 4.91 -5.21 -13.32
C LYS A 54 5.65 -6.08 -12.30
N TYR A 55 5.04 -6.36 -11.14
CA TYR A 55 5.66 -7.10 -10.05
C TYR A 55 5.15 -8.53 -9.93
N VAL A 56 4.14 -8.91 -10.72
CA VAL A 56 3.47 -10.23 -10.66
C VAL A 56 3.83 -11.15 -11.83
N ASP A 57 4.92 -10.84 -12.56
CA ASP A 57 5.49 -11.75 -13.57
C ASP A 57 6.03 -13.04 -12.92
N ASP A 58 6.49 -12.96 -11.66
CA ASP A 58 6.78 -14.13 -10.83
C ASP A 58 5.48 -14.61 -10.16
N PRO A 59 5.02 -15.84 -10.43
CA PRO A 59 3.75 -16.36 -9.90
C PRO A 59 3.73 -16.51 -8.37
N ARG A 60 4.90 -16.43 -7.72
CA ARG A 60 5.00 -16.43 -6.24
C ARG A 60 4.70 -15.08 -5.63
N ASN A 61 4.74 -14.00 -6.42
CA ASN A 61 4.45 -12.66 -5.92
C ASN A 61 2.95 -12.44 -5.88
N ILE A 62 2.46 -11.97 -4.75
CA ILE A 62 1.03 -11.71 -4.54
C ILE A 62 0.86 -10.26 -4.11
N ILE A 63 -0.08 -9.55 -4.72
CA ILE A 63 -0.43 -8.18 -4.33
C ILE A 63 -1.96 -8.07 -4.26
N HIS A 64 -2.47 -7.73 -3.08
CA HIS A 64 -3.86 -7.41 -2.85
C HIS A 64 -4.05 -5.91 -2.73
N ILE A 65 -5.12 -5.40 -3.35
CA ILE A 65 -5.51 -3.99 -3.27
C ILE A 65 -6.97 -3.93 -2.84
N PHE A 66 -7.23 -3.20 -1.76
CA PHE A 66 -8.56 -2.97 -1.22
C PHE A 66 -8.88 -1.49 -1.27
N THR A 67 -10.03 -1.13 -1.84
CA THR A 67 -10.60 0.20 -1.72
C THR A 67 -11.65 0.20 -0.62
N LEU A 68 -11.34 0.85 0.48
CA LEU A 68 -12.16 0.92 1.68
C LEU A 68 -12.77 2.30 1.81
N CYS A 69 -13.98 2.40 2.36
CA CYS A 69 -14.48 3.69 2.82
C CYS A 69 -13.78 4.10 4.13
N GLY A 70 -13.85 5.39 4.47
CA GLY A 70 -13.26 5.89 5.72
C GLY A 70 -13.83 5.22 6.98
N TYR A 71 -15.09 4.79 6.95
CA TYR A 71 -15.74 4.10 8.07
C TYR A 71 -15.17 2.70 8.30
N ASP A 72 -14.94 1.92 7.24
CA ASP A 72 -14.33 0.58 7.38
C ASP A 72 -12.88 0.70 7.87
N TRP A 73 -12.16 1.70 7.37
CA TRP A 73 -10.79 1.97 7.78
C TRP A 73 -10.66 2.38 9.25
N SER A 74 -11.58 3.21 9.76
CA SER A 74 -11.53 3.68 11.15
C SER A 74 -11.82 2.56 12.17
N ARG A 75 -12.47 1.49 11.72
CA ARG A 75 -12.77 0.31 12.55
C ARG A 75 -11.64 -0.73 12.55
N ARG A 76 -10.56 -0.52 11.79
CA ARG A 76 -9.42 -1.44 11.78
C ARG A 76 -8.84 -1.56 13.20
N LYS A 77 -8.37 -2.75 13.53
CA LYS A 77 -7.65 -3.02 14.78
C LYS A 77 -6.20 -3.33 14.45
N VAL A 78 -5.29 -2.75 15.22
CA VAL A 78 -3.86 -2.97 15.06
C VAL A 78 -3.29 -3.46 16.37
N PHE A 79 -2.46 -4.49 16.28
CA PHE A 79 -1.76 -5.08 17.41
C PHE A 79 -0.25 -4.95 17.15
N GLY A 80 0.49 -4.41 18.13
CA GLY A 80 1.90 -4.08 17.98
C GLY A 80 2.13 -2.63 17.53
N ARG A 81 3.32 -2.34 16.99
CA ARG A 81 3.74 -1.00 16.58
C ARG A 81 3.61 -0.82 15.06
N GLU A 82 2.86 0.19 14.62
CA GLU A 82 2.82 0.60 13.22
C GLU A 82 4.13 1.28 12.82
N ILE A 83 4.56 1.03 11.59
CA ILE A 83 5.72 1.70 10.99
C ILE A 83 5.18 2.92 10.25
N TYR A 84 5.11 4.06 10.93
CA TYR A 84 4.84 5.34 10.27
C TYR A 84 6.17 5.94 9.81
N ASP A 85 6.32 6.18 8.50
CA ASP A 85 7.37 7.09 8.01
C ASP A 85 6.99 8.51 8.45
N GLU A 86 7.83 9.14 9.27
CA GLU A 86 7.61 10.48 9.84
C GLU A 86 7.42 11.57 8.76
N GLU A 87 7.84 11.33 7.52
CA GLU A 87 7.68 12.28 6.40
C GLU A 87 6.27 12.28 5.78
N ASN A 88 5.45 11.26 6.05
CA ASN A 88 4.07 11.18 5.55
C ASN A 88 3.13 10.79 6.68
N VAL A 89 3.06 11.61 7.71
CA VAL A 89 2.05 11.49 8.77
C VAL A 89 0.68 11.71 8.14
N VAL A 90 0.07 10.61 7.69
CA VAL A 90 -1.35 10.61 7.35
C VAL A 90 -2.10 10.57 8.67
N ILE A 91 -2.39 11.77 9.19
CA ILE A 91 -3.39 11.95 10.24
C ILE A 91 -4.71 11.48 9.65
N PHE A 92 -5.20 10.33 10.11
CA PHE A 92 -6.55 9.86 9.82
C PHE A 92 -7.47 10.21 10.97
#